data_AF-A0A3D8MY16-F1
#
_entry.id   AF-A0A3D8MY16-F1
#
_cell.length_a   1.000
_cell.length_b   1.000
_cell.length_c   1.000
_cell.angle_alpha   90.00
_cell.angle_beta   90.00
_cell.angle_gamma   90.00
#
_symmetry.space_group_name_H-M   'P 1'
#
loop_
_entity.id
_entity.type
_entity.pdbx_description
1 polymer ?
#
loop_
_entity_poly.entity_id
_entity_poly.type
_entity_poly.pdbx_seq_one_letter_code
_entity_poly.pdbx_strand_id
1 'polypeptide(L)'
;MAQALPDAQQGWERSQSSVEDARQRLEGALAEYQKSVEHLEKLKAQEAEGQASRRQLEEALRQSHALVEGVRERQIALLTQQAELERARQQLLNALSARRVELEQSVARSSGAEQLALIEQLNALSRMQSQVREVAPGVDPERVERVLADARLVQGGHPRDLLAVADELEDTEAQLRERLTTVEARLSELERSRDLMRRARDFSTRERFFEENDRARAIARQEREVAPDERPGGDGTEGMPAVDDASDPELQPGAPEGDFDPSEGDPGMGGGDFDGTGSDPTPEPAPDNGFEPSTERVLIESLVDPQEIDQRAPTLSEGQTERSVRALRRERERLEVQVEELRERARQLREEAEDAWR
;
A
#
# COMPACT_ATOMS: atom_id res chain seq x y z
N MET A 1 -15.80 -1.04 23.96
CA MET A 1 -15.02 -1.02 22.70
C MET A 1 -14.34 -2.35 22.40
N ALA A 2 -13.96 -3.18 23.39
CA ALA A 2 -13.29 -4.47 23.17
C ALA A 2 -14.04 -5.52 22.30
N GLN A 3 -15.36 -5.38 22.10
CA GLN A 3 -16.17 -6.27 21.26
C GLN A 3 -16.31 -5.81 19.80
N ALA A 4 -15.98 -4.55 19.49
CA ALA A 4 -16.26 -3.97 18.16
C ALA A 4 -15.39 -4.57 17.04
N LEU A 5 -14.15 -4.98 17.35
CA LEU A 5 -13.26 -5.60 16.36
C LEU A 5 -13.66 -7.05 16.03
N PRO A 6 -13.89 -7.94 17.02
CA PRO A 6 -14.42 -9.29 16.74
C PRO A 6 -15.74 -9.28 15.97
N ASP A 7 -16.67 -8.38 16.31
CA ASP A 7 -17.96 -8.28 15.62
C ASP A 7 -17.79 -7.84 14.16
N ALA A 8 -16.90 -6.87 13.91
CA ALA A 8 -16.60 -6.40 12.55
C ALA A 8 -15.86 -7.46 11.72
N GLN A 9 -14.98 -8.26 12.33
CA GLN A 9 -14.31 -9.39 11.68
C GLN A 9 -15.34 -10.45 11.26
N GLN A 10 -16.21 -10.87 12.18
CA GLN A 10 -17.26 -11.83 11.86
C GLN A 10 -18.24 -11.31 10.81
N GLY A 11 -18.57 -10.02 10.86
CA GLY A 11 -19.41 -9.37 9.83
C GLY A 11 -18.77 -9.45 8.45
N TRP A 12 -17.47 -9.16 8.36
CA TRP A 12 -16.70 -9.25 7.12
C TRP A 12 -16.62 -10.70 6.59
N GLU A 13 -16.27 -11.67 7.43
CA GLU A 13 -16.22 -13.10 7.06
C GLU A 13 -17.57 -13.62 6.56
N ARG A 14 -18.67 -13.28 7.26
CA ARG A 14 -20.03 -13.64 6.83
C ARG A 14 -20.37 -13.03 5.47
N SER A 15 -20.02 -11.76 5.25
CA SER A 15 -20.27 -11.10 3.97
C SER A 15 -19.43 -11.69 2.83
N GLN A 16 -18.19 -12.15 3.09
CA GLN A 16 -17.38 -12.86 2.10
C GLN A 16 -18.04 -14.18 1.69
N SER A 17 -18.43 -15.00 2.67
CA SER A 17 -19.13 -16.27 2.41
C SER A 17 -20.44 -16.05 1.66
N SER A 18 -21.19 -14.98 1.98
CA SER A 18 -22.44 -14.64 1.28
C SER A 18 -22.21 -14.26 -0.19
N VAL A 19 -21.14 -13.51 -0.50
CA VAL A 19 -20.76 -13.19 -1.88
C VAL A 19 -20.32 -14.44 -2.64
N GLU A 20 -19.56 -15.34 -2.02
CA GLU A 20 -19.17 -16.62 -2.62
C GLU A 20 -20.39 -17.49 -2.94
N ASP A 21 -21.33 -17.61 -2.01
CA ASP A 21 -22.60 -18.32 -2.22
C ASP A 21 -23.42 -17.70 -3.36
N ALA A 22 -23.49 -16.36 -3.42
CA ALA A 22 -24.20 -15.65 -4.48
C ALA A 22 -23.53 -15.88 -5.86
N ARG A 23 -22.20 -15.90 -5.92
CA ARG A 23 -21.43 -16.21 -7.14
C ARG A 23 -21.72 -17.64 -7.61
N GLN A 24 -21.67 -18.62 -6.71
CA GLN A 24 -21.97 -20.02 -7.05
C GLN A 24 -23.39 -20.20 -7.57
N ARG A 25 -24.37 -19.50 -6.98
CA ARG A 25 -25.77 -19.52 -7.45
C ARG A 25 -25.92 -18.89 -8.83
N LEU A 26 -25.19 -17.82 -9.12
CA LEU A 26 -25.19 -17.19 -10.44
C LEU A 26 -24.55 -18.11 -11.50
N GLU A 27 -23.40 -18.71 -11.19
CA GLU A 27 -22.74 -19.68 -12.07
C GLU A 27 -23.65 -20.88 -12.38
N GLY A 28 -24.33 -21.41 -11.37
CA GLY A 28 -25.33 -22.47 -11.55
C GLY A 28 -26.48 -22.06 -12.48
N ALA A 29 -27.02 -20.86 -12.31
CA ALA A 29 -28.11 -20.35 -13.16
C ALA A 29 -27.66 -20.09 -14.61
N LEU A 30 -26.44 -19.60 -14.82
CA LEU A 30 -25.86 -19.44 -16.16
C LEU A 30 -25.68 -20.79 -16.86
N ALA A 31 -25.23 -21.82 -16.13
CA ALA A 31 -25.11 -23.17 -16.67
C ALA A 31 -26.48 -23.77 -17.04
N GLU A 32 -27.51 -23.53 -16.23
CA GLU A 32 -28.89 -23.93 -16.55
C GLU A 32 -29.43 -23.20 -17.79
N TYR A 33 -29.17 -21.89 -17.89
CA TYR A 33 -29.53 -21.11 -19.05
C TYR A 33 -28.84 -21.63 -20.33
N GLN A 34 -27.54 -21.89 -20.28
CA GLN A 34 -26.78 -22.43 -21.42
C GLN A 34 -27.36 -23.78 -21.88
N LYS A 35 -27.67 -24.70 -20.96
CA LYS A 35 -28.36 -25.96 -21.29
C LYS A 35 -29.71 -25.74 -21.96
N SER A 36 -30.45 -24.71 -21.55
CA SER A 36 -31.74 -24.36 -22.17
C SER A 36 -31.58 -23.83 -23.61
N VAL A 37 -30.51 -23.07 -23.88
CA VAL A 37 -30.17 -22.57 -25.21
C VAL A 37 -29.80 -23.73 -26.12
N GLU A 38 -28.94 -24.65 -25.68
CA GLU A 38 -28.60 -25.86 -26.43
C GLU A 38 -29.83 -26.73 -26.73
N HIS A 39 -30.77 -26.83 -25.77
CA HIS A 39 -32.02 -27.55 -25.98
C HIS A 39 -32.92 -26.85 -27.02
N LEU A 40 -33.01 -25.52 -26.97
CA LEU A 40 -33.75 -24.72 -27.96
C LEU A 40 -33.18 -24.86 -29.36
N GLU A 41 -31.85 -24.86 -29.52
CA GLU A 41 -31.20 -25.07 -30.81
C GLU A 41 -31.50 -26.47 -31.38
N LYS A 42 -31.44 -27.51 -30.54
CA LYS A 42 -31.82 -28.88 -30.92
C LYS A 42 -33.29 -28.96 -31.34
N LEU A 43 -34.19 -28.31 -30.60
CA LEU A 43 -35.62 -28.27 -30.94
C LEU A 43 -35.87 -27.52 -32.26
N LYS A 44 -35.18 -26.40 -32.51
CA LYS A 44 -35.26 -25.67 -33.78
C LYS A 44 -34.81 -26.54 -34.96
N ALA A 45 -33.71 -27.30 -34.80
CA ALA A 45 -33.25 -28.23 -35.83
C ALA A 45 -34.29 -29.35 -36.09
N GLN A 46 -34.86 -29.92 -35.03
CA GLN A 46 -35.88 -30.97 -35.15
C GLN A 46 -37.20 -30.46 -35.73
N GLU A 47 -37.59 -29.20 -35.50
CA GLU A 47 -38.77 -28.59 -36.11
C GLU A 47 -38.56 -28.41 -37.62
N ALA A 48 -37.36 -27.99 -38.05
CA ALA A 48 -37.01 -27.88 -39.47
C ALA A 48 -37.09 -29.24 -40.20
N GLU A 49 -36.81 -30.34 -39.48
CA GLU A 49 -36.96 -31.72 -39.98
C GLU A 49 -38.40 -32.26 -39.84
N GLY A 50 -39.35 -31.48 -39.29
CA GLY A 50 -40.74 -31.87 -39.08
C GLY A 50 -40.97 -32.86 -37.93
N GLN A 51 -39.96 -33.08 -37.08
CA GLN A 51 -39.98 -34.06 -35.99
C GLN A 51 -40.40 -33.45 -34.63
N ALA A 52 -40.17 -32.15 -34.42
CA ALA A 52 -40.61 -31.44 -33.22
C ALA A 52 -41.90 -30.65 -33.44
N SER A 53 -42.70 -30.51 -32.39
CA SER A 53 -43.91 -29.69 -32.43
C SER A 53 -43.62 -28.24 -32.06
N ARG A 54 -44.25 -27.30 -32.77
CA ARG A 54 -44.19 -25.85 -32.47
C ARG A 54 -44.52 -25.52 -31.01
N ARG A 55 -45.40 -26.32 -30.37
CA ARG A 55 -45.75 -26.18 -28.95
C ARG A 55 -44.57 -26.46 -28.00
N GLN A 56 -43.73 -27.44 -28.32
CA GLN A 56 -42.52 -27.74 -27.53
C GLN A 56 -41.50 -26.61 -27.64
N LEU A 57 -41.36 -26.01 -28.83
CA LEU A 57 -40.50 -24.83 -29.01
C LEU A 57 -41.01 -23.63 -28.21
N GLU A 58 -42.31 -23.34 -28.25
CA GLU A 58 -42.92 -22.25 -27.47
C GLU A 58 -42.75 -22.45 -25.95
N GLU A 59 -42.88 -23.68 -25.47
CA GLU A 59 -42.67 -24.01 -24.06
C GLU A 59 -41.19 -23.84 -23.65
N ALA A 60 -40.26 -24.33 -24.47
CA ALA A 60 -38.83 -24.15 -24.24
C ALA A 60 -38.41 -22.67 -24.27
N LEU A 61 -39.00 -21.86 -25.17
CA LEU A 61 -38.76 -20.42 -25.22
C LEU A 61 -39.24 -19.73 -23.94
N ARG A 62 -40.45 -20.09 -23.44
CA ARG A 62 -40.96 -19.55 -22.17
C ARG A 62 -40.05 -19.92 -21.00
N GLN A 63 -39.56 -21.16 -20.96
CA GLN A 63 -38.61 -21.61 -19.93
C GLN A 63 -37.29 -20.86 -20.00
N SER A 64 -36.74 -20.66 -21.22
CA SER A 64 -35.51 -19.88 -21.42
C SER A 64 -35.68 -18.42 -20.98
N HIS A 65 -36.80 -17.78 -21.30
CA HIS A 65 -37.09 -16.43 -20.81
C HIS A 65 -37.16 -16.37 -19.27
N ALA A 66 -37.81 -17.35 -18.62
CA ALA A 66 -37.85 -17.41 -17.16
C ALA A 66 -36.45 -17.59 -16.54
N LEU A 67 -35.57 -18.36 -17.20
CA LEU A 67 -34.18 -18.53 -16.77
C LEU A 67 -33.37 -17.24 -16.92
N VAL A 68 -33.57 -16.47 -17.98
CA VAL A 68 -32.92 -15.15 -18.17
C VAL A 68 -33.31 -14.18 -17.05
N GLU A 69 -34.59 -14.08 -16.73
CA GLU A 69 -35.04 -13.24 -15.61
C GLU A 69 -34.43 -13.74 -14.28
N GLY A 70 -34.39 -15.05 -14.07
CA GLY A 70 -33.74 -15.64 -12.89
C GLY A 70 -32.24 -15.37 -12.80
N VAL A 71 -31.51 -15.32 -13.92
CA VAL A 71 -30.10 -14.92 -13.97
C VAL A 71 -29.96 -13.45 -13.59
N ARG A 72 -30.82 -12.58 -14.13
CA ARG A 72 -30.82 -11.14 -13.81
C ARG A 72 -31.07 -10.87 -12.32
N GLU A 73 -32.06 -11.55 -11.72
CA GLU A 73 -32.32 -11.46 -10.29
C GLU A 73 -31.10 -11.84 -9.44
N ARG A 74 -30.39 -12.90 -9.84
CA ARG A 74 -29.17 -13.36 -9.16
C ARG A 74 -28.00 -12.39 -9.33
N GLN A 75 -27.86 -11.75 -10.49
CA GLN A 75 -26.88 -10.69 -10.70
C GLN A 75 -27.15 -9.50 -9.77
N ILE A 76 -28.39 -9.04 -9.66
CA ILE A 76 -28.78 -7.96 -8.75
C ILE A 76 -28.50 -8.35 -7.29
N ALA A 77 -28.80 -9.59 -6.91
CA ALA A 77 -28.50 -10.11 -5.57
C ALA A 77 -26.99 -10.12 -5.29
N LEU A 78 -26.17 -10.54 -6.26
CA LEU A 78 -24.71 -10.52 -6.14
C LEU A 78 -24.17 -9.10 -5.94
N LEU A 79 -24.64 -8.13 -6.74
CA LEU A 79 -24.25 -6.72 -6.60
C LEU A 79 -24.63 -6.16 -5.21
N THR A 80 -25.81 -6.55 -4.71
CA THR A 80 -26.25 -6.15 -3.36
C THR A 80 -25.34 -6.71 -2.28
N GLN A 81 -24.97 -7.99 -2.39
CA GLN A 81 -24.06 -8.65 -1.46
C GLN A 81 -22.63 -8.08 -1.53
N GLN A 82 -22.16 -7.67 -2.70
CA GLN A 82 -20.88 -6.97 -2.88
C GLN A 82 -20.88 -5.61 -2.16
N ALA A 83 -21.95 -4.83 -2.29
CA ALA A 83 -22.10 -3.57 -1.55
C ALA A 83 -22.14 -3.79 -0.02
N GLU A 84 -22.74 -4.89 0.45
CA GLU A 84 -22.72 -5.26 1.88
C GLU A 84 -21.32 -5.66 2.35
N LEU A 85 -20.56 -6.41 1.55
CA LEU A 85 -19.16 -6.76 1.81
C LEU A 85 -18.29 -5.50 1.91
N GLU A 86 -18.50 -4.50 1.05
CA GLU A 86 -17.78 -3.23 1.11
C GLU A 86 -18.07 -2.47 2.41
N ARG A 87 -19.34 -2.41 2.83
CA ARG A 87 -19.72 -1.79 4.11
C ARG A 87 -19.09 -2.53 5.29
N ALA A 88 -19.14 -3.86 5.30
CA ALA A 88 -18.54 -4.68 6.35
C ALA A 88 -17.01 -4.49 6.40
N ARG A 89 -16.36 -4.38 5.24
CA ARG A 89 -14.94 -4.08 5.13
C ARG A 89 -14.59 -2.70 5.69
N GLN A 90 -15.38 -1.67 5.36
CA GLN A 90 -15.15 -0.32 5.92
C GLN A 90 -15.33 -0.30 7.44
N GLN A 91 -16.33 -1.02 7.96
CA GLN A 91 -16.53 -1.19 9.40
C GLN A 91 -15.32 -1.88 10.06
N LEU A 92 -14.78 -2.92 9.44
CA LEU A 92 -13.57 -3.60 9.91
C LEU A 92 -12.35 -2.66 9.91
N LEU A 93 -12.13 -1.90 8.84
CA LEU A 93 -11.04 -0.93 8.78
C LEU A 93 -11.16 0.16 9.85
N ASN A 94 -12.38 0.66 10.10
CA ASN A 94 -12.65 1.62 11.16
C ASN A 94 -12.36 1.01 12.54
N ALA A 95 -12.82 -0.23 12.81
CA ALA A 95 -12.57 -0.92 14.07
C ALA A 95 -11.07 -1.20 14.30
N LEU A 96 -10.34 -1.60 13.24
CA LEU A 96 -8.88 -1.77 13.27
C LEU A 96 -8.16 -0.46 13.59
N SER A 97 -8.58 0.65 12.97
CA SER A 97 -8.00 1.98 13.22
C SER A 97 -8.21 2.45 14.66
N ALA A 98 -9.42 2.27 15.21
CA ALA A 98 -9.74 2.61 16.59
C ALA A 98 -8.88 1.78 17.57
N ARG A 99 -8.75 0.46 17.31
CA ARG A 99 -7.94 -0.42 18.14
C ARG A 99 -6.45 -0.07 18.09
N ARG A 100 -5.95 0.36 16.93
CA ARG A 100 -4.57 0.83 16.77
C ARG A 100 -4.31 2.06 17.65
N VAL A 101 -5.19 3.06 17.62
CA VAL A 101 -5.06 4.28 18.44
C VAL A 101 -5.07 3.93 19.94
N GLU A 102 -5.94 3.02 20.37
CA GLU A 102 -5.96 2.52 21.76
C GLU A 102 -4.62 1.87 22.18
N LEU A 103 -4.05 1.03 21.31
CA LEU A 103 -2.77 0.38 21.58
C LEU A 103 -1.60 1.35 21.56
N GLU A 104 -1.55 2.30 20.61
CA GLU A 104 -0.52 3.35 20.58
C GLU A 104 -0.53 4.18 21.87
N GLN A 105 -1.72 4.56 22.36
CA GLN A 105 -1.87 5.24 23.64
C GLN A 105 -1.48 4.39 24.85
N SER A 106 -1.63 3.06 24.75
CA SER A 106 -1.25 2.11 25.81
C SER A 106 0.27 1.90 25.82
N VAL A 107 0.89 1.81 24.64
CA VAL A 107 2.35 1.74 24.46
C VAL A 107 3.02 2.95 25.11
N ALA A 108 2.51 4.16 24.84
CA ALA A 108 3.04 5.41 25.40
C ALA A 108 3.02 5.47 26.93
N ARG A 109 2.19 4.65 27.59
CA ARG A 109 2.03 4.59 29.05
C ARG A 109 2.67 3.36 29.69
N SER A 110 3.23 2.46 28.90
CA SER A 110 3.79 1.18 29.33
C SER A 110 5.31 1.15 29.15
N SER A 111 6.00 0.30 29.90
CA SER A 111 7.46 0.16 29.83
C SER A 111 7.90 -1.31 29.91
N GLY A 112 9.05 -1.63 29.32
CA GLY A 112 9.67 -2.95 29.45
C GLY A 112 8.90 -4.06 28.72
N ALA A 113 8.64 -5.19 29.39
CA ALA A 113 8.03 -6.37 28.78
C ALA A 113 6.59 -6.14 28.28
N GLU A 114 5.81 -5.29 28.96
CA GLU A 114 4.44 -4.94 28.55
C GLU A 114 4.43 -4.11 27.26
N GLN A 115 5.41 -3.21 27.12
CA GLN A 115 5.57 -2.40 25.92
C GLN A 115 5.90 -3.26 24.70
N LEU A 116 6.77 -4.26 24.85
CA LEU A 116 7.08 -5.21 23.79
C LEU A 116 5.85 -6.01 23.35
N ALA A 117 5.06 -6.52 24.29
CA ALA A 117 3.82 -7.24 23.98
C ALA A 117 2.80 -6.37 23.24
N LEU A 118 2.69 -5.09 23.58
CA LEU A 118 1.82 -4.14 22.88
C LEU A 118 2.31 -3.79 21.47
N ILE A 119 3.64 -3.67 21.28
CA ILE A 119 4.26 -3.48 19.95
C ILE A 119 4.00 -4.70 19.06
N GLU A 120 4.09 -5.92 19.59
CA GLU A 120 3.74 -7.14 18.85
C GLU A 120 2.26 -7.13 18.40
N GLN A 121 1.35 -6.70 19.27
CA GLN A 121 -0.07 -6.54 18.93
C GLN A 121 -0.29 -5.47 17.86
N LEU A 122 0.43 -4.34 17.89
CA LEU A 122 0.41 -3.32 16.84
C LEU A 122 0.92 -3.85 15.50
N ASN A 123 1.99 -4.65 15.50
CA ASN A 123 2.51 -5.31 14.30
C ASN A 123 1.52 -6.34 13.74
N ALA A 124 0.82 -7.08 14.60
CA ALA A 124 -0.25 -7.99 14.19
C ALA A 124 -1.44 -7.26 13.56
N LEU A 125 -1.90 -6.16 14.18
CA LEU A 125 -2.96 -5.31 13.61
C LEU A 125 -2.55 -4.69 12.28
N SER A 126 -1.32 -4.23 12.15
CA SER A 126 -0.81 -3.63 10.90
C SER A 126 -0.78 -4.65 9.76
N ARG A 127 -0.43 -5.91 10.05
CA ARG A 127 -0.52 -7.02 9.07
C ARG A 127 -1.96 -7.30 8.66
N MET A 128 -2.88 -7.38 9.63
CA MET A 128 -4.30 -7.61 9.35
C MET A 128 -4.94 -6.46 8.58
N GLN A 129 -4.62 -5.21 8.91
CA GLN A 129 -5.07 -4.04 8.17
C GLN A 129 -4.52 -4.02 6.75
N SER A 130 -3.26 -4.42 6.56
CA SER A 130 -2.67 -4.57 5.24
C SER A 130 -3.41 -5.62 4.44
N GLN A 131 -3.66 -6.81 5.01
CA GLN A 131 -4.40 -7.89 4.36
C GLN A 131 -5.83 -7.47 3.96
N VAL A 132 -6.59 -6.83 4.85
CA VAL A 132 -7.93 -6.32 4.53
C VAL A 132 -7.87 -5.23 3.46
N ARG A 133 -6.81 -4.39 3.46
CA ARG A 133 -6.55 -3.39 2.41
C ARG A 133 -6.15 -4.00 1.08
N GLU A 134 -5.42 -5.11 1.05
CA GLU A 134 -5.09 -5.83 -0.20
C GLU A 134 -6.33 -6.46 -0.83
N VAL A 135 -7.28 -6.91 -0.02
CA VAL A 135 -8.58 -7.45 -0.45
C VAL A 135 -9.54 -6.31 -0.84
N ALA A 136 -9.03 -5.18 -1.36
CA ALA A 136 -9.87 -4.12 -1.91
C ALA A 136 -10.64 -4.60 -3.13
N PRO A 137 -11.79 -3.97 -3.47
CA PRO A 137 -12.53 -4.28 -4.67
C PRO A 137 -11.66 -3.89 -5.85
N GLY A 138 -10.73 -4.78 -6.18
CA GLY A 138 -10.22 -4.84 -7.52
C GLY A 138 -11.40 -5.28 -8.36
N VAL A 139 -11.75 -4.49 -9.37
CA VAL A 139 -12.50 -5.03 -10.50
C VAL A 139 -11.90 -6.39 -10.80
N ASP A 140 -12.73 -7.43 -10.66
CA ASP A 140 -12.31 -8.80 -10.92
C ASP A 140 -11.68 -8.79 -12.31
N PRO A 141 -10.39 -9.16 -12.48
CA PRO A 141 -9.77 -9.18 -13.79
C PRO A 141 -10.59 -10.02 -14.78
N GLU A 142 -11.28 -11.06 -14.30
CA GLU A 142 -12.21 -11.86 -15.10
C GLU A 142 -13.46 -11.06 -15.53
N ARG A 143 -13.88 -10.04 -14.76
CA ARG A 143 -14.97 -9.14 -15.14
C ARG A 143 -14.53 -8.16 -16.22
N VAL A 144 -13.34 -7.59 -16.12
CA VAL A 144 -12.79 -6.71 -17.19
C VAL A 144 -12.70 -7.48 -18.51
N GLU A 145 -12.15 -8.69 -18.47
CA GLU A 145 -12.02 -9.54 -19.66
C GLU A 145 -13.39 -9.95 -20.22
N ARG A 146 -14.38 -10.24 -19.36
CA ARG A 146 -15.76 -10.54 -19.80
C ARG A 146 -16.43 -9.35 -20.49
N VAL A 147 -16.39 -8.16 -19.88
CA VAL A 147 -17.02 -6.98 -20.48
C VAL A 147 -16.33 -6.59 -21.80
N LEU A 148 -15.00 -6.73 -21.88
CA LEU A 148 -14.27 -6.56 -23.14
C LEU A 148 -14.64 -7.63 -24.19
N ALA A 149 -14.90 -8.87 -23.77
CA ALA A 149 -15.36 -9.93 -24.68
C ALA A 149 -16.78 -9.66 -25.18
N ASP A 150 -17.69 -9.24 -24.30
CA ASP A 150 -19.07 -8.89 -24.65
C ASP A 150 -19.09 -7.69 -25.62
N ALA A 151 -18.21 -6.70 -25.41
CA ALA A 151 -18.00 -5.58 -26.33
C ALA A 151 -17.52 -5.98 -27.73
N ARG A 152 -16.87 -7.14 -27.89
CA ARG A 152 -16.49 -7.68 -29.20
C ARG A 152 -17.66 -8.40 -29.88
N LEU A 153 -18.56 -9.00 -29.11
CA LEU A 153 -19.72 -9.73 -29.62
C LEU A 153 -20.83 -8.80 -30.15
N VAL A 154 -20.96 -7.61 -29.58
CA VAL A 154 -22.01 -6.63 -29.98
C VAL A 154 -21.58 -5.76 -31.16
N GLN A 155 -20.35 -5.91 -31.65
CA GLN A 155 -19.80 -5.10 -32.75
C GLN A 155 -20.62 -5.25 -34.04
N GLY A 156 -21.08 -4.14 -34.62
CA GLY A 156 -21.99 -4.14 -35.78
C GLY A 156 -23.43 -4.57 -35.46
N GLY A 157 -23.80 -4.64 -34.18
CA GLY A 157 -25.14 -4.96 -33.69
C GLY A 157 -26.12 -3.77 -33.73
N HIS A 158 -27.26 -3.94 -33.07
CA HIS A 158 -28.25 -2.87 -32.98
C HIS A 158 -27.68 -1.70 -32.15
N PRO A 159 -27.88 -0.44 -32.56
CA PRO A 159 -27.22 0.71 -31.93
C PRO A 159 -27.59 0.94 -30.47
N ARG A 160 -28.76 0.48 -30.01
CA ARG A 160 -29.07 0.48 -28.56
C ARG A 160 -28.19 -0.48 -27.76
N ASP A 161 -27.82 -1.60 -28.34
CA ASP A 161 -27.01 -2.61 -27.66
C ASP A 161 -25.55 -2.14 -27.60
N LEU A 162 -25.07 -1.48 -28.65
CA LEU A 162 -23.76 -0.79 -28.68
C LEU A 162 -23.65 0.26 -27.57
N LEU A 163 -24.69 1.09 -27.37
CA LEU A 163 -24.71 2.09 -26.30
C LEU A 163 -24.76 1.46 -24.90
N ALA A 164 -25.56 0.41 -24.71
CA ALA A 164 -25.65 -0.28 -23.42
C ALA A 164 -24.30 -0.89 -23.00
N VAL A 165 -23.58 -1.51 -23.94
CA VAL A 165 -22.24 -2.04 -23.66
C VAL A 165 -21.21 -0.92 -23.47
N ALA A 166 -21.33 0.20 -24.20
CA ALA A 166 -20.47 1.35 -23.96
C ALA A 166 -20.63 1.93 -22.54
N ASP A 167 -21.86 2.01 -22.03
CA ASP A 167 -22.11 2.47 -20.66
C ASP A 167 -21.53 1.49 -19.62
N GLU A 168 -21.63 0.17 -19.85
CA GLU A 168 -21.00 -0.83 -18.99
C GLU A 168 -19.46 -0.75 -19.01
N LEU A 169 -18.86 -0.46 -20.17
CA LEU A 169 -17.42 -0.20 -20.29
C LEU A 169 -17.01 1.06 -19.51
N GLU A 170 -17.79 2.13 -19.55
CA GLU A 170 -17.53 3.35 -18.76
C GLU A 170 -17.66 3.10 -17.26
N ASP A 171 -18.65 2.32 -16.83
CA ASP A 171 -18.80 1.94 -15.41
C ASP A 171 -17.60 1.11 -14.93
N THR A 172 -17.14 0.16 -15.75
CA THR A 172 -15.94 -0.64 -15.41
C THR A 172 -14.65 0.18 -15.46
N GLU A 173 -14.54 1.13 -16.39
CA GLU A 173 -13.45 2.11 -16.45
C GLU A 173 -13.41 2.98 -15.18
N ALA A 174 -14.56 3.49 -14.72
CA ALA A 174 -14.66 4.29 -13.50
C ALA A 174 -14.20 3.50 -12.27
N GLN A 175 -14.58 2.22 -12.18
CA GLN A 175 -14.15 1.33 -11.10
C GLN A 175 -12.63 1.04 -11.17
N LEU A 176 -12.06 0.86 -12.37
CA LEU A 176 -10.61 0.70 -12.51
C LEU A 176 -9.85 1.98 -12.15
N ARG A 177 -10.38 3.17 -12.45
CA ARG A 177 -9.80 4.44 -11.99
C ARG A 177 -9.79 4.56 -10.47
N GLU A 178 -10.88 4.19 -9.81
CA GLU A 178 -10.92 4.18 -8.33
C GLU A 178 -9.84 3.24 -7.76
N ARG A 179 -9.69 2.04 -8.34
CA ARG A 179 -8.61 1.12 -7.98
C ARG A 179 -7.23 1.72 -8.22
N LEU A 180 -7.02 2.38 -9.36
CA LEU A 180 -5.77 3.06 -9.69
C LEU A 180 -5.42 4.10 -8.64
N THR A 181 -6.36 4.97 -8.24
CA THR A 181 -6.12 5.97 -7.18
C THR A 181 -5.76 5.33 -5.84
N THR A 182 -6.36 4.18 -5.51
CA THR A 182 -6.04 3.42 -4.30
C THR A 182 -4.61 2.86 -4.35
N VAL A 183 -4.20 2.31 -5.50
CA VAL A 183 -2.83 1.81 -5.74
C VAL A 183 -1.81 2.95 -5.66
N GLU A 184 -2.09 4.10 -6.28
CA GLU A 184 -1.24 5.28 -6.23
C GLU A 184 -1.09 5.84 -4.81
N ALA A 185 -2.18 5.92 -4.05
CA ALA A 185 -2.15 6.34 -2.65
C ALA A 185 -1.24 5.42 -1.83
N ARG A 186 -1.38 4.10 -2.00
CA ARG A 186 -0.56 3.09 -1.32
C ARG A 186 0.91 3.18 -1.70
N LEU A 187 1.19 3.36 -2.99
CA LEU A 187 2.54 3.53 -3.51
C LEU A 187 3.20 4.77 -2.88
N SER A 188 2.48 5.89 -2.80
CA SER A 188 2.98 7.11 -2.16
C SER A 188 3.23 6.96 -0.65
N GLU A 189 2.43 6.14 0.05
CA GLU A 189 2.61 5.84 1.47
C GLU A 189 3.86 4.99 1.70
N LEU A 190 4.06 3.95 0.89
CA LEU A 190 5.24 3.09 0.96
C LEU A 190 6.52 3.83 0.56
N GLU A 191 6.47 4.72 -0.43
CA GLU A 191 7.61 5.56 -0.80
C GLU A 191 7.98 6.53 0.31
N ARG A 192 6.99 7.19 0.94
CA ARG A 192 7.21 8.03 2.13
C ARG A 192 7.82 7.22 3.28
N SER A 193 7.31 6.02 3.53
CA SER A 193 7.83 5.11 4.56
C SER A 193 9.28 4.71 4.28
N ARG A 194 9.61 4.39 3.02
CA ARG A 194 10.98 4.10 2.58
C ARG A 194 11.91 5.30 2.78
N ASP A 195 11.47 6.49 2.39
CA ASP A 195 12.28 7.70 2.52
C ASP A 195 12.52 8.06 3.99
N LEU A 196 11.53 7.85 4.86
CA LEU A 196 11.69 7.96 6.31
C LEU A 196 12.67 6.92 6.87
N MET A 197 12.58 5.66 6.46
CA MET A 197 13.52 4.61 6.87
C MET A 197 14.96 4.94 6.45
N ARG A 198 15.15 5.47 5.23
CA ARG A 198 16.46 5.92 4.75
C ARG A 198 16.98 7.07 5.60
N ARG A 199 16.17 8.09 5.87
CA ARG A 199 16.54 9.23 6.72
C ARG A 199 16.87 8.79 8.15
N ALA A 200 16.11 7.85 8.72
CA ALA A 200 16.37 7.30 10.04
C ALA A 200 17.73 6.60 10.09
N ARG A 201 18.08 5.79 9.08
CA ARG A 201 19.42 5.17 8.98
C ARG A 201 20.53 6.19 8.80
N ASP A 202 20.32 7.20 7.98
CA ASP A 202 21.29 8.27 7.79
C ASP A 202 21.51 9.05 9.09
N PHE A 203 20.46 9.23 9.90
CA PHE A 203 20.53 9.82 11.22
C PHE A 203 21.27 8.91 12.20
N SER A 204 20.91 7.62 12.32
CA SER A 204 21.61 6.66 13.20
C SER A 204 23.08 6.50 12.83
N THR A 205 23.42 6.57 11.54
CA THR A 205 24.82 6.53 11.08
C THR A 205 25.55 7.81 11.48
N ARG A 206 24.92 8.98 11.32
CA ARG A 206 25.47 10.26 11.77
C ARG A 206 25.60 10.37 13.29
N GLU A 207 24.66 9.82 14.05
CA GLU A 207 24.70 9.80 15.51
C GLU A 207 25.84 8.92 16.05
N ARG A 208 26.10 7.77 15.40
CA ARG A 208 27.29 6.95 15.69
C ARG A 208 28.61 7.72 15.51
N PHE A 209 28.69 8.66 14.57
CA PHE A 209 29.86 9.54 14.42
C PHE A 209 30.01 10.55 15.57
N PHE A 210 28.91 10.94 16.24
CA PHE A 210 28.99 11.81 17.42
C PHE A 210 29.35 11.02 18.68
N GLU A 211 28.85 9.80 18.84
CA GLU A 211 29.23 8.90 19.95
C GLU A 211 30.70 8.45 19.89
N GLU A 212 31.27 8.30 18.69
CA GLU A 212 32.66 7.87 18.52
C GLU A 212 33.68 8.95 18.96
N ASN A 213 33.32 10.23 18.88
CA ASN A 213 34.12 11.31 19.45
C ASN A 213 34.13 11.33 20.98
N ASP A 214 33.10 10.79 21.64
CA ASP A 214 33.05 10.66 23.10
C ASP A 214 33.85 9.43 23.59
N ARG A 215 34.03 8.39 22.77
CA ARG A 215 34.89 7.24 23.09
C ARG A 215 36.39 7.54 23.04
N ALA A 216 36.81 8.57 22.30
CA ALA A 216 38.24 8.91 22.15
C ALA A 216 38.85 9.70 23.32
N ARG A 217 38.07 10.06 24.37
CA ARG A 217 38.59 10.70 25.60
C ARG A 217 38.82 9.76 26.79
N ALA A 218 38.88 8.46 26.54
CA ALA A 218 39.34 7.48 27.51
C ALA A 218 40.75 6.95 27.15
N ILE A 219 41.74 7.83 26.99
CA ILE A 219 43.14 7.42 26.86
C ILE A 219 44.01 8.20 27.87
N ALA A 220 44.61 7.41 28.77
CA ALA A 220 45.81 7.66 29.58
C ALA A 220 45.71 8.61 30.79
N ARG A 221 45.11 8.13 31.89
CA ARG A 221 45.79 8.26 33.20
C ARG A 221 46.75 7.09 33.34
N GLN A 222 47.95 7.25 32.79
CA GLN A 222 49.07 6.38 33.13
C GLN A 222 49.53 6.78 34.53
N GLU A 223 49.21 5.95 35.52
CA GLU A 223 49.79 6.05 36.86
C GLU A 223 51.32 5.93 36.73
N ARG A 224 51.99 7.03 37.04
CA ARG A 224 53.44 7.08 37.19
C ARG A 224 53.78 6.50 38.57
N GLU A 225 53.90 5.18 38.65
CA GLU A 225 54.59 4.53 39.77
C GLU A 225 56.08 4.87 39.69
N VAL A 226 56.54 5.56 40.74
CA VAL A 226 57.93 5.91 40.99
C VAL A 226 58.60 4.70 41.64
N ALA A 227 59.49 4.04 40.91
CA ALA A 227 60.36 3.00 41.45
C ALA A 227 61.48 3.61 42.32
N PRO A 228 61.86 2.99 43.46
CA PRO A 228 63.13 3.24 44.13
C PRO A 228 64.19 2.21 43.73
N ASP A 229 65.31 2.75 43.28
CA ASP A 229 66.73 2.34 43.36
C ASP A 229 67.10 0.98 44.01
N GLU A 230 67.88 0.12 43.33
CA GLU A 230 69.30 -0.15 43.62
C GLU A 230 69.90 -1.30 42.75
N ARG A 231 71.23 -1.23 42.56
CA ARG A 231 72.12 -1.81 41.52
C ARG A 231 72.73 -3.20 41.94
N PRO A 232 73.89 -3.67 41.39
CA PRO A 232 74.31 -4.02 40.02
C PRO A 232 74.91 -5.46 39.90
N GLY A 233 75.15 -5.95 38.68
CA GLY A 233 76.29 -6.83 38.38
C GLY A 233 76.01 -8.02 37.46
N GLY A 234 76.90 -8.22 36.46
CA GLY A 234 77.07 -9.52 35.82
C GLY A 234 77.21 -9.50 34.30
N ASP A 235 78.45 -9.33 33.86
CA ASP A 235 79.05 -9.54 32.54
C ASP A 235 78.68 -10.87 31.83
N GLY A 236 78.70 -10.87 30.48
CA GLY A 236 78.56 -12.12 29.69
C GLY A 236 78.03 -12.01 28.25
N THR A 237 78.81 -11.40 27.35
CA THR A 237 79.13 -11.82 25.96
C THR A 237 78.11 -12.49 25.01
N GLU A 238 78.05 -11.88 23.82
CA GLU A 238 78.02 -12.44 22.44
C GLU A 238 76.72 -13.02 21.83
N GLY A 239 76.32 -12.41 20.69
CA GLY A 239 75.38 -13.03 19.75
C GLY A 239 74.65 -12.07 18.80
N MET A 240 75.36 -11.41 17.87
CA MET A 240 74.80 -11.00 16.56
C MET A 240 75.18 -12.08 15.52
N PRO A 241 74.62 -12.12 14.28
CA PRO A 241 73.83 -11.12 13.53
C PRO A 241 72.51 -11.71 12.95
N ALA A 242 71.60 -10.97 12.29
CA ALA A 242 71.73 -10.53 10.89
C ALA A 242 70.40 -9.87 10.38
N VAL A 243 70.54 -8.77 9.59
CA VAL A 243 69.80 -8.28 8.38
C VAL A 243 68.29 -8.59 8.20
N ASP A 244 67.41 -7.71 7.69
CA ASP A 244 67.42 -6.79 6.52
C ASP A 244 66.37 -5.66 6.75
N ASP A 245 66.64 -4.38 6.46
CA ASP A 245 66.53 -3.67 5.14
C ASP A 245 65.07 -3.29 4.80
N ALA A 246 64.63 -2.07 5.15
CA ALA A 246 64.62 -0.85 4.35
C ALA A 246 63.66 -0.87 3.14
N SER A 247 62.63 -0.02 3.17
CA SER A 247 62.12 0.69 2.00
C SER A 247 61.28 1.91 2.42
N ASP A 248 61.68 3.03 1.83
CA ASP A 248 61.28 4.42 1.98
C ASP A 248 59.95 4.74 1.24
N PRO A 249 59.27 5.88 1.50
CA PRO A 249 58.10 6.34 0.76
C PRO A 249 58.41 7.50 -0.20
N GLU A 250 57.88 7.46 -1.44
CA GLU A 250 57.83 8.61 -2.36
C GLU A 250 56.42 8.66 -3.03
N LEU A 251 55.61 9.70 -2.77
CA LEU A 251 55.44 10.98 -3.49
C LEU A 251 54.45 10.95 -4.70
N GLN A 252 53.21 11.46 -4.47
CA GLN A 252 52.37 12.46 -5.24
C GLN A 252 52.21 12.36 -6.80
N PRO A 253 51.36 13.16 -7.54
CA PRO A 253 50.32 14.18 -7.21
C PRO A 253 49.03 14.22 -8.12
N GLY A 254 48.07 15.13 -7.80
CA GLY A 254 47.17 15.89 -8.72
C GLY A 254 45.88 15.19 -9.24
N ALA A 255 44.70 15.80 -9.42
CA ALA A 255 44.15 17.16 -9.35
C ALA A 255 42.59 17.08 -9.29
N PRO A 256 41.83 18.15 -8.94
CA PRO A 256 40.38 18.21 -9.20
C PRO A 256 39.96 19.46 -9.98
N GLU A 257 39.26 19.32 -11.12
CA GLU A 257 38.48 20.41 -11.75
C GLU A 257 37.29 19.87 -12.58
N GLY A 258 36.20 20.64 -12.62
CA GLY A 258 35.12 20.56 -13.61
C GLY A 258 33.71 20.46 -13.00
N ASP A 259 33.14 21.58 -12.54
CA ASP A 259 32.14 22.41 -13.26
C ASP A 259 30.80 21.71 -13.59
N PHE A 260 29.73 22.11 -12.88
CA PHE A 260 28.36 22.15 -13.43
C PHE A 260 27.49 23.16 -12.64
N ASP A 261 27.31 24.32 -13.26
CA ASP A 261 26.17 25.24 -13.08
C ASP A 261 25.28 25.08 -14.34
N PRO A 262 23.95 25.09 -14.21
CA PRO A 262 23.26 26.28 -14.72
C PRO A 262 22.04 26.74 -13.90
N SER A 263 21.92 28.05 -13.85
CA SER A 263 20.78 28.89 -13.51
C SER A 263 19.52 28.68 -14.36
N GLU A 264 18.34 28.91 -13.76
CA GLU A 264 17.18 29.74 -14.20
C GLU A 264 15.81 29.13 -13.84
N GLY A 265 14.92 29.94 -13.24
CA GLY A 265 13.49 29.63 -13.15
C GLY A 265 12.72 30.23 -11.97
N ASP A 266 12.54 31.55 -11.98
CA ASP A 266 11.48 32.26 -11.23
C ASP A 266 10.08 31.91 -11.80
N PRO A 267 9.00 31.96 -11.01
CA PRO A 267 8.10 33.08 -11.25
C PRO A 267 7.47 33.68 -9.98
N GLY A 268 7.55 35.00 -9.90
CA GLY A 268 6.66 35.84 -9.11
C GLY A 268 5.21 35.85 -9.63
N MET A 269 4.28 35.77 -8.67
CA MET A 269 2.89 36.22 -8.68
C MET A 269 2.59 36.47 -7.19
N GLY A 270 2.07 37.58 -6.69
CA GLY A 270 1.41 38.75 -7.25
C GLY A 270 0.68 39.36 -6.04
N GLY A 271 0.90 40.65 -5.80
CA GLY A 271 0.36 41.35 -4.64
C GLY A 271 -1.16 41.47 -4.66
N GLY A 272 -1.73 41.51 -3.47
CA GLY A 272 -3.11 41.89 -3.21
C GLY A 272 -3.16 42.64 -1.88
N ASP A 273 -3.00 43.96 -1.97
CA ASP A 273 -3.28 44.92 -0.91
C ASP A 273 -4.72 44.78 -0.41
N PHE A 274 -4.91 44.63 0.90
CA PHE A 274 -6.09 45.16 1.57
C PHE A 274 -5.65 45.94 2.81
N ASP A 275 -5.74 47.26 2.64
CA ASP A 275 -5.52 48.31 3.62
C ASP A 275 -6.70 48.39 4.60
N GLY A 276 -6.46 48.85 5.83
CA GLY A 276 -7.56 49.30 6.71
C GLY A 276 -7.52 48.94 8.19
N THR A 277 -6.55 49.51 8.91
CA THR A 277 -6.72 50.23 10.20
C THR A 277 -7.55 49.61 11.34
N GLY A 278 -6.92 49.36 12.49
CA GLY A 278 -7.66 49.19 13.75
C GLY A 278 -6.79 48.86 14.96
N SER A 279 -6.17 49.88 15.53
CA SER A 279 -5.81 50.07 16.95
C SER A 279 -5.54 48.85 17.84
N ASP A 280 -4.27 48.76 18.23
CA ASP A 280 -3.76 48.19 19.48
C ASP A 280 -4.58 48.66 20.71
N PRO A 281 -4.98 47.74 21.60
CA PRO A 281 -4.58 47.95 22.98
C PRO A 281 -3.88 46.73 23.57
N THR A 282 -2.67 47.00 24.02
CA THR A 282 -1.82 46.19 24.89
C THR A 282 -2.59 45.80 26.16
N PRO A 283 -2.68 44.51 26.53
CA PRO A 283 -3.02 44.11 27.88
C PRO A 283 -1.73 44.01 28.72
N GLU A 284 -1.63 44.85 29.76
CA GLU A 284 -0.75 44.64 30.91
C GLU A 284 -0.98 43.25 31.52
N PRO A 285 0.05 42.42 31.73
CA PRO A 285 -0.07 41.25 32.59
C PRO A 285 0.15 41.65 34.06
N ALA A 286 -0.93 41.61 34.85
CA ALA A 286 -0.84 41.51 36.30
C ALA A 286 -0.33 40.10 36.68
N PRO A 287 0.41 39.97 37.80
CA PRO A 287 1.09 38.74 38.17
C PRO A 287 0.12 37.74 38.81
N ASP A 288 0.57 36.50 38.91
CA ASP A 288 0.01 35.42 39.73
C ASP A 288 -0.90 34.42 38.99
N ASN A 289 -0.25 33.46 38.31
CA ASN A 289 -0.52 32.04 38.53
C ASN A 289 0.57 31.18 37.84
N GLY A 290 1.18 30.30 38.63
CA GLY A 290 2.38 29.55 38.29
C GLY A 290 2.27 28.72 37.01
N PHE A 291 3.14 29.05 36.06
CA PHE A 291 3.60 28.14 35.02
C PHE A 291 5.11 28.30 34.96
N GLU A 292 5.84 27.44 35.67
CA GLU A 292 7.26 27.27 35.43
C GLU A 292 7.40 26.53 34.08
N PRO A 293 8.10 27.08 33.07
CA PRO A 293 8.62 26.25 32.01
C PRO A 293 9.84 25.53 32.57
N SER A 294 9.63 24.39 33.24
CA SER A 294 10.71 23.44 33.42
C SER A 294 11.10 22.95 32.02
N THR A 295 12.20 23.50 31.49
CA THR A 295 12.95 22.88 30.41
C THR A 295 13.61 21.63 30.99
N GLU A 296 12.80 20.62 31.27
CA GLU A 296 13.26 19.26 31.54
C GLU A 296 13.67 18.69 30.19
N ARG A 297 14.97 18.80 29.88
CA ARG A 297 15.59 18.00 28.84
C ARG A 297 15.39 16.55 29.23
N VAL A 298 14.39 15.91 28.65
CA VAL A 298 14.20 14.46 28.70
C VAL A 298 15.41 13.85 27.99
N LEU A 299 16.45 13.53 28.76
CA LEU A 299 17.45 12.56 28.36
C LEU A 299 16.71 11.23 28.27
N ILE A 300 16.44 10.78 27.05
CA ILE A 300 16.09 9.38 26.82
C ILE A 300 17.40 8.62 27.03
N GLU A 301 17.70 8.24 28.27
CA GLU A 301 18.73 7.24 28.55
C GLU A 301 18.24 5.93 27.93
N SER A 302 18.67 5.72 26.68
CA SER A 302 18.56 4.47 25.94
C SER A 302 19.33 3.39 26.71
N LEU A 303 18.66 2.74 27.67
CA LEU A 303 19.15 1.54 28.37
C LEU A 303 19.04 0.27 27.50
N VAL A 304 18.97 0.42 26.17
CA VAL A 304 19.13 -0.71 25.26
C VAL A 304 20.54 -0.65 24.70
N ASP A 305 21.32 -1.70 24.96
CA ASP A 305 22.63 -1.88 24.36
C ASP A 305 22.49 -1.79 22.82
N PRO A 306 23.08 -0.77 22.14
CA PRO A 306 22.89 -0.56 20.71
C PRO A 306 23.45 -1.71 19.85
N GLN A 307 24.21 -2.64 20.46
CA GLN A 307 24.68 -3.85 19.80
C GLN A 307 23.64 -4.98 19.70
N GLU A 308 22.58 -4.95 20.52
CA GLU A 308 21.51 -5.97 20.47
C GLU A 308 20.40 -5.62 19.47
N ILE A 309 20.18 -4.33 19.20
CA ILE A 309 19.19 -3.86 18.20
C ILE A 309 19.68 -4.14 16.76
N ASP A 310 21.00 -4.03 16.51
CA ASP A 310 21.57 -4.18 15.16
C ASP A 310 21.48 -5.60 14.58
N GLN A 311 21.22 -6.62 15.40
CA GLN A 311 21.34 -8.03 14.96
C GLN A 311 20.02 -8.78 14.75
N ARG A 312 18.86 -8.27 15.19
CA ARG A 312 17.59 -9.04 15.11
C ARG A 312 16.39 -8.35 14.47
N ALA A 313 16.47 -7.07 14.11
CA ALA A 313 15.47 -6.42 13.25
C ALA A 313 16.12 -5.23 12.53
N PRO A 314 16.46 -5.29 11.21
CA PRO A 314 15.45 -5.09 10.15
C PRO A 314 15.90 -5.53 8.73
N THR A 315 16.02 -6.82 8.41
CA THR A 315 16.24 -7.27 7.01
C THR A 315 14.97 -7.77 6.33
N LEU A 316 13.92 -8.03 7.13
CA LEU A 316 12.63 -8.50 6.61
C LEU A 316 11.74 -7.34 6.11
N SER A 317 11.89 -6.10 6.58
CA SER A 317 10.96 -5.00 6.27
C SER A 317 11.28 -4.23 4.97
N GLU A 318 12.54 -3.90 4.71
CA GLU A 318 12.90 -3.06 3.56
C GLU A 318 12.83 -3.82 2.23
N GLY A 319 13.41 -5.02 2.16
CA GLY A 319 13.33 -5.86 0.96
C GLY A 319 11.89 -6.29 0.62
N GLN A 320 11.01 -6.41 1.63
CA GLN A 320 9.58 -6.61 1.40
C GLN A 320 8.92 -5.33 0.87
N THR A 321 9.21 -4.17 1.46
CA THR A 321 8.70 -2.86 1.01
C THR A 321 9.10 -2.58 -0.44
N GLU A 322 10.34 -2.83 -0.83
CA GLU A 322 10.80 -2.65 -2.22
C GLU A 322 10.10 -3.59 -3.20
N ARG A 323 9.88 -4.85 -2.82
CA ARG A 323 9.14 -5.80 -3.65
C ARG A 323 7.70 -5.36 -3.81
N SER A 324 7.07 -4.88 -2.74
CA SER A 324 5.71 -4.33 -2.77
C SER A 324 5.62 -3.08 -3.63
N VAL A 325 6.57 -2.13 -3.53
CA VAL A 325 6.61 -0.94 -4.39
C VAL A 325 6.77 -1.33 -5.86
N ARG A 326 7.66 -2.27 -6.18
CA ARG A 326 7.84 -2.78 -7.55
C ARG A 326 6.58 -3.48 -8.08
N ALA A 327 5.91 -4.27 -7.24
CA ALA A 327 4.67 -4.95 -7.61
C ALA A 327 3.54 -3.94 -7.88
N LEU A 328 3.35 -2.97 -6.98
CA LEU A 328 2.32 -1.92 -7.12
C LEU A 328 2.57 -1.02 -8.33
N ARG A 329 3.83 -0.75 -8.70
CA ARG A 329 4.15 -0.01 -9.93
C ARG A 329 3.71 -0.77 -11.19
N ARG A 330 3.98 -2.07 -11.26
CA ARG A 330 3.53 -2.91 -12.37
C ARG A 330 2.01 -3.02 -12.43
N GLU A 331 1.37 -3.12 -11.26
CA GLU A 331 -0.09 -3.13 -11.17
C GLU A 331 -0.68 -1.81 -11.65
N ARG A 332 -0.11 -0.68 -11.23
CA ARG A 332 -0.48 0.66 -11.71
C ARG A 332 -0.40 0.75 -13.24
N GLU A 333 0.75 0.41 -13.83
CA GLU A 333 0.95 0.43 -15.28
C GLU A 333 -0.07 -0.45 -16.01
N ARG A 334 -0.35 -1.65 -15.47
CA ARG A 334 -1.37 -2.55 -16.03
C ARG A 334 -2.77 -1.94 -15.96
N LEU A 335 -3.14 -1.33 -14.83
CA LEU A 335 -4.44 -0.70 -14.64
C LEU A 335 -4.62 0.52 -15.56
N GLU A 336 -3.57 1.32 -15.75
CA GLU A 336 -3.58 2.45 -16.69
C GLU A 336 -3.86 1.98 -18.12
N VAL A 337 -3.19 0.91 -18.58
CA VAL A 337 -3.43 0.33 -19.91
C VAL A 337 -4.87 -0.19 -20.04
N GLN A 338 -5.39 -0.87 -19.03
CA GLN A 338 -6.77 -1.39 -19.05
C GLN A 338 -7.82 -0.26 -19.05
N VAL A 339 -7.59 0.81 -18.30
CA VAL A 339 -8.48 1.99 -18.30
C VAL A 339 -8.51 2.62 -19.69
N GLU A 340 -7.35 2.80 -20.34
CA GLU A 340 -7.31 3.40 -21.67
C GLU A 340 -7.97 2.48 -22.72
N GLU A 341 -7.77 1.16 -22.65
CA GLU A 341 -8.40 0.19 -23.54
C GLU A 341 -9.94 0.22 -23.42
N LEU A 342 -10.48 0.21 -22.19
CA LEU A 342 -11.93 0.30 -21.97
C LEU A 342 -12.50 1.61 -22.51
N ARG A 343 -11.80 2.72 -22.29
CA ARG A 343 -12.20 4.05 -22.74
C ARG A 343 -12.23 4.18 -24.26
N GLU A 344 -11.17 3.71 -24.92
CA GLU A 344 -11.09 3.70 -26.38
C GLU A 344 -12.21 2.83 -26.97
N ARG A 345 -12.47 1.67 -26.36
CA ARG A 345 -13.52 0.76 -26.83
C ARG A 345 -14.92 1.34 -26.63
N ALA A 346 -15.20 1.95 -25.49
CA ALA A 346 -16.48 2.62 -25.23
C ALA A 346 -16.73 3.75 -26.26
N ARG A 347 -15.69 4.54 -26.56
CA ARG A 347 -15.77 5.58 -27.60
C ARG A 347 -16.08 5.00 -28.97
N GLN A 348 -15.37 3.95 -29.38
CA GLN A 348 -15.61 3.28 -30.67
C GLN A 348 -17.05 2.76 -30.78
N LEU A 349 -17.58 2.11 -29.73
CA LEU A 349 -18.95 1.60 -29.75
C LEU A 349 -20.00 2.71 -29.86
N ARG A 350 -19.76 3.87 -29.24
CA ARG A 350 -20.63 5.05 -29.38
C ARG A 350 -20.58 5.63 -30.79
N GLU A 351 -19.39 5.76 -31.38
CA GLU A 351 -19.24 6.21 -32.76
C GLU A 351 -19.94 5.24 -33.74
N GLU A 352 -19.76 3.93 -33.56
CA GLU A 352 -20.46 2.90 -34.35
C GLU A 352 -21.99 2.99 -34.18
N ALA A 353 -22.49 3.26 -32.97
CA ALA A 353 -23.91 3.43 -32.70
C ALA A 353 -24.49 4.68 -33.38
N GLU A 354 -23.74 5.79 -33.37
CA GLU A 354 -24.10 7.05 -34.03
C GLU A 354 -24.14 6.88 -35.56
N ASP A 355 -23.15 6.20 -36.14
CA ASP A 355 -23.10 5.95 -37.57
C ASP A 355 -24.20 4.97 -38.02
N ALA A 356 -24.57 4.00 -37.19
CA ALA A 356 -25.71 3.11 -37.45
C ALA A 356 -27.08 3.83 -37.36
N TRP A 357 -27.13 5.04 -36.79
CA TRP A 357 -28.33 5.89 -36.74
C TRP A 357 -28.45 6.84 -37.93
N ARG A 358 -27.36 7.06 -38.66
CA ARG A 358 -27.34 7.89 -39.88
C ARG A 358 -27.76 7.08 -41.10
#